data_AF-A0A7J2SVG2-F1
#
_entry.id   AF-A0A7J2SVG2-F1
#
_cell.length_a   1.000
_cell.length_b   1.000
_cell.length_c   1.000
_cell.angle_alpha   90.00
_cell.angle_beta   90.00
_cell.angle_gamma   90.00
#
_symmetry.space_group_name_H-M   'P 1'
#
loop_
_entity.id
_entity.type
_entity.pdbx_description
1 polymer ?
#
loop_
_entity_poly.entity_id
_entity_poly.type
_entity_poly.pdbx_seq_one_letter_code
_entity_poly.pdbx_strand_id
1 'polypeptide(L)'
;MSCVTSSLLAASTTRWLRSTGTPLALSGSGFNFFIRGPWMVRCLRVVAVGSKIFVNAFRLLGAEGVEVSGPREMLEALRRLIEDGSVGLILLSDDFASEVAQELAVIKGKYAVPLIYELPSPGGEPRELDYMEMVRGMMSS
;
A
#
# COMPACT_ATOMS: atom_id res chain seq x y z
N MET A 1 14.01 4.55 9.90
CA MET A 1 14.49 3.73 11.04
C MET A 1 14.31 2.27 10.68
N SER A 2 15.39 1.54 10.83
CA SER A 2 15.73 0.27 10.18
C SER A 2 14.98 -0.92 10.76
N CYS A 3 14.22 -1.61 9.92
CA CYS A 3 13.74 -2.97 10.16
C CYS A 3 14.93 -3.93 9.97
N VAL A 4 15.80 -4.01 10.97
CA VAL A 4 16.95 -4.93 10.97
C VAL A 4 17.01 -5.60 12.33
N THR A 5 17.24 -6.91 12.29
CA THR A 5 17.58 -7.84 13.38
C THR A 5 16.39 -8.51 14.09
N SER A 6 16.01 -9.71 13.63
CA SER A 6 16.35 -10.94 14.37
C SER A 6 15.74 -12.16 13.67
N SER A 7 16.55 -12.90 12.92
CA SER A 7 16.30 -14.31 12.57
C SER A 7 17.61 -14.93 12.11
N LEU A 8 18.53 -15.06 13.06
CA LEU A 8 19.79 -15.80 12.90
C LEU A 8 20.00 -16.62 14.17
N LEU A 9 19.26 -17.73 14.28
CA LEU A 9 19.54 -18.84 15.18
C LEU A 9 18.72 -20.05 14.72
N ALA A 10 19.19 -20.69 13.66
CA ALA A 10 18.81 -22.05 13.31
C ALA A 10 20.09 -22.79 12.90
N ALA A 11 21.00 -22.94 13.86
CA ALA A 11 22.13 -23.83 13.76
C ALA A 11 21.86 -25.08 14.61
N SER A 12 21.94 -26.22 13.92
CA SER A 12 22.40 -27.51 14.43
C SER A 12 21.42 -28.42 15.19
N THR A 13 21.47 -29.69 14.79
CA THR A 13 21.18 -30.89 15.60
C THR A 13 19.67 -31.15 15.80
N THR A 14 19.03 -32.12 15.17
CA THR A 14 19.29 -33.55 15.38
C THR A 14 18.61 -34.38 14.29
N ARG A 15 19.37 -35.33 13.79
CA ARG A 15 19.03 -36.34 12.79
C ARG A 15 18.49 -37.58 13.51
N TRP A 16 17.46 -38.20 12.93
CA TRP A 16 16.95 -39.56 13.22
C TRP A 16 16.27 -39.81 14.58
N LEU A 17 14.96 -40.11 14.53
CA LEU A 17 14.52 -41.50 14.73
C LEU A 17 13.13 -41.71 14.11
N ARG A 18 13.05 -42.70 13.22
CA ARG A 18 11.81 -43.26 12.69
C ARG A 18 11.28 -44.22 13.75
N SER A 19 10.10 -43.99 14.29
CA SER A 19 9.32 -45.05 14.93
C SER A 19 7.85 -44.91 14.58
N THR A 20 7.31 -46.04 14.15
CA THR A 20 5.95 -46.30 13.70
C THR A 20 4.94 -46.05 14.81
N GLY A 21 3.85 -45.37 14.47
CA GLY A 21 2.68 -45.26 15.35
C GLY A 21 1.62 -44.42 14.67
N THR A 22 0.78 -45.05 13.86
CA THR A 22 -0.54 -44.51 13.50
C THR A 22 -1.39 -44.40 14.76
N PRO A 23 -2.01 -43.24 15.04
CA PRO A 23 -3.22 -43.21 15.86
C PRO A 23 -4.43 -43.03 14.95
N LEU A 24 -5.35 -43.96 15.13
CA LEU A 24 -6.66 -44.06 14.53
C LEU A 24 -7.44 -42.75 14.61
N ALA A 25 -8.19 -42.49 13.55
CA ALA A 25 -9.27 -41.52 13.53
C ALA A 25 -10.25 -41.82 14.67
N LEU A 26 -10.32 -40.92 15.64
CA LEU A 26 -11.48 -40.79 16.51
C LEU A 26 -12.19 -39.50 16.14
N SER A 27 -13.35 -39.70 15.52
CA SER A 27 -14.46 -38.77 15.45
C SER A 27 -14.67 -38.12 16.82
N GLY A 28 -14.51 -36.81 16.84
CA GLY A 28 -14.75 -35.97 18.00
C GLY A 28 -14.96 -34.56 17.51
N SER A 29 -16.21 -34.24 17.22
CA SER A 29 -16.72 -32.92 16.86
C SER A 29 -16.43 -31.93 17.99
N GLY A 30 -15.20 -31.47 18.07
CA GLY A 30 -14.78 -30.31 18.83
C GLY A 30 -14.47 -29.22 17.83
N PHE A 31 -15.46 -28.37 17.58
CA PHE A 31 -15.37 -27.14 16.78
C PHE A 31 -14.42 -26.17 17.48
N ASN A 32 -13.14 -26.50 17.56
CA ASN A 32 -12.10 -25.59 17.97
C ASN A 32 -11.59 -24.95 16.69
N PHE A 33 -12.29 -23.89 16.28
CA PHE A 33 -11.84 -22.91 15.30
C PHE A 33 -10.65 -22.17 15.92
N PHE A 34 -9.55 -22.92 16.01
CA PHE A 34 -8.26 -22.51 16.51
C PHE A 34 -7.68 -21.59 15.44
N ILE A 35 -7.77 -20.28 15.70
CA ILE A 35 -7.14 -19.20 14.93
C ILE A 35 -5.65 -19.53 14.80
N ARG A 36 -5.30 -20.27 13.74
CA ARG A 36 -3.95 -20.70 13.42
C ARG A 36 -3.51 -20.01 12.14
N GLY A 37 -3.47 -18.68 12.19
CA GLY A 37 -2.67 -17.87 11.28
C GLY A 37 -1.55 -17.22 12.07
N PRO A 38 -0.27 -17.33 11.65
CA PRO A 38 0.71 -16.36 12.10
C PRO A 38 0.20 -14.99 11.62
N TRP A 39 -0.08 -14.10 12.56
CA TRP A 39 -0.33 -12.69 12.29
C TRP A 39 0.94 -12.12 11.68
N MET A 40 1.08 -12.28 10.37
CA MET A 40 2.07 -11.61 9.56
C MET A 40 1.60 -10.17 9.45
N VAL A 41 1.90 -9.39 10.49
CA VAL A 41 1.88 -7.94 10.43
C VAL A 41 2.93 -7.59 9.39
N ARG A 42 2.53 -7.56 8.11
CA ARG A 42 3.38 -7.00 7.06
C ARG A 42 3.57 -5.54 7.46
N CYS A 43 4.80 -5.18 7.81
CA CYS A 43 5.16 -3.78 8.01
C CYS A 43 4.99 -3.08 6.66
N LEU A 44 3.86 -2.43 6.48
CA LEU A 44 3.58 -1.66 5.28
C LEU A 44 4.23 -0.28 5.41
N ARG A 45 4.90 0.16 4.35
CA ARG A 45 5.50 1.49 4.26
C ARG A 45 4.63 2.46 3.45
N VAL A 46 4.81 3.75 3.72
CA VAL A 46 4.15 4.86 3.01
C VAL A 46 5.13 5.46 2.02
N VAL A 47 4.69 5.68 0.78
CA VAL A 47 5.50 6.24 -0.30
C VAL A 47 4.78 7.43 -0.91
N ALA A 48 5.47 8.55 -1.09
CA ALA A 48 5.00 9.72 -1.82
C ALA A 48 5.60 9.73 -3.23
N VAL A 49 4.76 9.98 -4.23
CA VAL A 49 5.12 10.03 -5.66
C VAL A 49 4.63 11.34 -6.24
N GLY A 50 5.53 12.15 -6.80
CA GLY A 50 5.16 13.44 -7.37
C GLY A 50 6.34 14.33 -7.71
N SER A 51 6.06 15.63 -7.85
CA SER A 51 7.09 16.64 -8.06
C SER A 51 8.05 16.73 -6.86
N LYS A 52 9.24 17.29 -7.09
CA LYS A 52 10.29 17.41 -6.07
C LYS A 52 9.82 18.09 -4.78
N ILE A 53 8.99 19.14 -4.90
CA ILE A 53 8.49 19.89 -3.74
C ILE A 53 7.54 19.01 -2.91
N PHE A 54 6.58 18.38 -3.57
CA PHE A 54 5.63 17.45 -2.94
C PHE A 54 6.38 16.33 -2.20
N VAL A 55 7.29 15.64 -2.88
CA VAL A 55 8.02 14.50 -2.32
C VAL A 55 8.86 14.90 -1.10
N ASN A 56 9.53 16.06 -1.16
CA ASN A 56 10.36 16.52 -0.04
C ASN A 56 9.51 16.83 1.20
N ALA A 57 8.30 17.38 1.04
CA ALA A 57 7.40 17.61 2.17
C ALA A 57 7.08 16.29 2.91
N PHE A 58 6.78 15.22 2.16
CA PHE A 58 6.45 13.92 2.76
C PHE A 58 7.67 13.16 3.30
N ARG A 59 8.86 13.35 2.72
CA ARG A 59 10.12 12.82 3.28
C ARG A 59 10.38 13.37 4.69
N LEU A 60 10.07 14.64 4.93
CA LEU A 60 10.18 15.25 6.28
C LEU A 60 9.19 14.62 7.28
N LEU A 61 8.07 14.09 6.80
CA LEU A 61 7.07 13.39 7.61
C LEU A 61 7.38 11.90 7.78
N GLY A 62 8.50 11.42 7.25
CA GLY A 62 8.96 10.03 7.39
C GLY A 62 8.45 9.05 6.34
N ALA A 63 7.76 9.54 5.28
CA ALA A 63 7.44 8.72 4.12
C ALA A 63 8.66 8.56 3.20
N GLU A 64 8.70 7.47 2.44
CA GLU A 64 9.64 7.38 1.33
C GLU A 64 9.17 8.27 0.17
N GLY A 65 10.10 8.69 -0.69
CA GLY A 65 9.81 9.65 -1.74
C GLY A 65 10.37 9.25 -3.09
N VAL A 66 9.52 9.21 -4.12
CA VAL A 66 9.87 8.97 -5.52
C VAL A 66 9.52 10.24 -6.33
N GLU A 67 10.56 10.92 -6.82
CA GLU A 67 10.41 12.10 -7.67
C GLU A 67 10.08 11.67 -9.10
N VAL A 68 9.08 12.32 -9.70
CA VAL A 68 8.66 12.09 -11.08
C VAL A 68 8.45 13.42 -11.78
N SER A 69 8.79 13.48 -13.07
CA SER A 69 8.71 14.69 -13.89
C SER A 69 7.57 14.66 -14.92
N GLY A 70 6.81 13.57 -14.98
CA GLY A 70 5.68 13.46 -15.91
C GLY A 70 4.82 12.20 -15.73
N PRO A 71 3.72 12.10 -16.50
CA PRO A 71 2.69 11.07 -16.34
C PRO A 71 3.21 9.65 -16.63
N ARG A 72 4.08 9.49 -17.63
CA ARG A 72 4.66 8.17 -17.97
C ARG A 72 5.54 7.63 -16.85
N GLU A 73 6.42 8.48 -16.33
CA GLU A 73 7.32 8.12 -15.22
C GLU A 73 6.51 7.80 -13.95
N MET A 74 5.44 8.55 -13.71
CA MET A 74 4.49 8.26 -12.62
C MET A 74 3.88 6.86 -12.76
N LEU A 75 3.36 6.50 -13.93
CA LEU A 75 2.80 5.15 -14.15
C LEU A 75 3.82 4.04 -13.98
N GLU A 76 5.05 4.24 -14.45
CA GLU A 76 6.13 3.28 -14.24
C GLU A 76 6.47 3.13 -12.75
N ALA A 77 6.57 4.25 -12.02
CA ALA A 77 6.80 4.24 -10.58
C ALA A 77 5.69 3.50 -9.83
N LEU A 78 4.41 3.76 -10.15
CA LEU A 78 3.29 3.04 -9.54
C LEU A 78 3.39 1.52 -9.76
N ARG A 79 3.66 1.08 -11.00
CA ARG A 79 3.77 -0.35 -11.32
C ARG A 79 4.85 -1.02 -10.48
N ARG A 80 6.04 -0.40 -10.37
CA ARG A 80 7.15 -0.89 -9.54
C ARG A 80 6.76 -0.98 -8.06
N LEU A 81 6.06 0.02 -7.53
CA LEU A 81 5.64 0.04 -6.11
C LEU A 81 4.57 -1.00 -5.80
N ILE A 82 3.68 -1.29 -6.76
CA ILE A 82 2.66 -2.34 -6.61
C ILE A 82 3.31 -3.73 -6.64
N GLU A 83 4.29 -3.94 -7.51
CA GLU A 83 5.01 -5.22 -7.63
C GLU A 83 5.85 -5.57 -6.39
N ASP A 84 6.41 -4.57 -5.71
CA ASP A 84 7.19 -4.76 -4.47
C ASP A 84 6.35 -5.34 -3.32
N GLY A 85 5.05 -5.04 -3.26
CA GLY A 85 4.11 -5.60 -2.29
C GLY A 85 4.37 -5.23 -0.81
N SER A 86 5.38 -4.40 -0.52
CA SER A 86 5.71 -3.88 0.80
C SER A 86 5.08 -2.51 1.10
N VAL A 87 4.51 -1.87 0.07
CA VAL A 87 3.89 -0.56 0.15
C VAL A 87 2.42 -0.71 0.53
N GLY A 88 1.97 0.01 1.56
CA GLY A 88 0.56 0.01 1.98
C GLY A 88 -0.22 1.22 1.49
N LEU A 89 0.46 2.36 1.36
CA LEU A 89 -0.15 3.63 0.98
C LEU A 89 0.79 4.39 0.04
N ILE A 90 0.23 4.80 -1.09
CA ILE A 90 0.89 5.68 -2.07
C ILE A 90 0.17 7.02 -2.03
N LEU A 91 0.91 8.08 -1.69
CA LEU A 91 0.47 9.46 -1.80
C LEU A 91 0.91 9.99 -3.16
N LEU A 92 -0.06 10.35 -3.99
CA LEU A 92 0.17 10.81 -5.35
C LEU A 92 -0.08 12.30 -5.44
N SER A 93 0.85 13.06 -6.03
CA SER A 93 0.60 14.46 -6.36
C SER A 93 -0.42 14.57 -7.49
N ASP A 94 -1.33 15.55 -7.41
CA ASP A 94 -2.32 15.85 -8.44
C ASP A 94 -1.73 16.49 -9.72
N ASP A 95 -0.48 16.98 -9.66
CA ASP A 95 0.27 17.61 -10.75
C ASP A 95 0.15 16.82 -12.08
N PHE A 96 0.23 15.49 -12.02
CA PHE A 96 0.14 14.60 -13.18
C PHE A 96 -1.02 13.59 -13.09
N ALA A 97 -1.74 13.54 -11.95
CA ALA A 97 -2.76 12.53 -11.69
C ALA A 97 -3.92 12.59 -12.70
N SER A 98 -4.29 13.81 -13.13
CA SER A 98 -5.39 14.05 -14.05
C SER A 98 -5.13 13.42 -15.43
N GLU A 99 -3.87 13.41 -15.89
CA GLU A 99 -3.47 12.85 -17.18
C GLU A 99 -3.47 11.32 -17.19
N VAL A 100 -3.33 10.69 -16.02
CA VAL A 100 -3.25 9.23 -15.85
C VAL A 100 -4.48 8.66 -15.13
N ALA A 101 -5.57 9.42 -15.07
CA ALA A 101 -6.75 9.10 -14.28
C ALA A 101 -7.41 7.76 -14.69
N GLN A 102 -7.42 7.45 -15.99
CA GLN A 102 -8.00 6.20 -16.49
C GLN A 102 -7.17 4.99 -16.03
N GLU A 103 -5.85 5.05 -16.18
CA GLU A 103 -4.94 4.00 -15.73
C GLU A 103 -4.97 3.84 -14.20
N LEU A 104 -5.04 4.94 -13.46
CA LEU A 104 -5.20 4.93 -12.02
C LEU A 104 -6.49 4.24 -11.59
N ALA A 105 -7.61 4.48 -12.27
CA ALA A 105 -8.87 3.80 -11.99
C ALA A 105 -8.77 2.28 -12.20
N VAL A 106 -8.11 1.85 -13.28
CA VAL A 106 -7.86 0.42 -13.54
C VAL A 106 -6.97 -0.19 -12.46
N ILE A 107 -5.91 0.50 -12.03
CA ILE A 107 -5.02 0.04 -10.97
C ILE A 107 -5.77 -0.09 -9.64
N LYS A 108 -6.52 0.94 -9.23
CA LYS A 108 -7.32 0.96 -8.00
C LYS A 108 -8.40 -0.13 -7.99
N GLY A 109 -8.97 -0.47 -9.15
CA GLY A 109 -9.94 -1.55 -9.27
C GLY A 109 -9.33 -2.96 -9.21
N LYS A 110 -8.05 -3.11 -9.62
CA LYS A 110 -7.37 -4.40 -9.68
C LYS A 110 -6.71 -4.80 -8.37
N TYR A 111 -6.17 -3.85 -7.60
CA TYR A 111 -5.40 -4.12 -6.40
C TYR A 111 -6.02 -3.43 -5.18
N ALA A 112 -6.30 -4.20 -4.12
CA ALA A 112 -6.79 -3.67 -2.85
C ALA A 112 -5.69 -2.98 -2.02
N VAL A 113 -4.44 -3.38 -2.22
CA VAL A 113 -3.23 -2.81 -1.60
C VAL A 113 -2.17 -2.67 -2.69
N PRO A 114 -1.44 -1.54 -2.80
CA PRO A 114 -1.48 -0.34 -1.95
C PRO A 114 -2.71 0.55 -2.18
N LEU A 115 -3.15 1.26 -1.13
CA LEU A 115 -4.13 2.35 -1.26
C LEU A 115 -3.47 3.54 -1.94
N ILE A 116 -4.11 4.11 -2.96
CA ILE A 116 -3.57 5.28 -3.70
C ILE A 116 -4.45 6.49 -3.40
N TYR A 117 -3.86 7.52 -2.80
CA TYR A 117 -4.55 8.76 -2.45
C TYR A 117 -3.93 9.95 -3.19
N GLU A 118 -4.76 10.72 -3.89
CA GLU A 118 -4.34 11.91 -4.62
C GLU A 118 -4.40 13.12 -3.70
N LEU A 119 -3.29 13.86 -3.63
CA LEU A 119 -3.13 15.04 -2.80
C LEU A 119 -2.74 16.25 -3.66
N PRO A 120 -3.28 17.44 -3.35
CA PRO A 120 -2.90 18.65 -4.04
C PRO A 120 -1.42 18.97 -3.82
N SER A 121 -0.72 19.28 -4.89
CA SER A 121 0.66 19.75 -4.83
C SER A 121 0.73 21.12 -4.15
N PRO A 122 1.67 21.37 -3.22
CA PRO A 122 1.86 22.67 -2.62
C PRO A 122 2.31 23.68 -3.69
N GLY A 123 1.38 24.51 -4.16
CA GLY A 123 1.58 25.46 -5.26
C GLY A 123 0.91 25.08 -6.58
N GLY A 124 0.13 24.00 -6.62
CA GLY A 124 -0.73 23.69 -7.75
C GLY A 124 -1.89 24.69 -7.89
N GLU A 125 -2.45 24.79 -9.11
CA GLU A 125 -3.63 25.60 -9.36
C GLU A 125 -4.77 25.14 -8.44
N PRO A 126 -5.34 26.02 -7.60
CA PRO A 126 -6.54 25.70 -6.85
C PRO A 126 -7.60 25.26 -7.86
N ARG A 127 -8.12 24.04 -7.73
CA ARG A 127 -9.37 23.69 -8.40
C ARG A 127 -10.42 24.63 -7.83
N GLU A 128 -10.79 25.63 -8.62
CA GLU A 128 -11.84 26.59 -8.31
C GLU A 128 -13.16 25.83 -8.31
N LEU A 129 -13.46 25.20 -7.18
CA LEU A 129 -14.77 24.63 -6.93
C LEU A 129 -15.68 25.82 -6.68
N ASP A 130 -16.55 26.13 -7.64
CA ASP A 130 -17.62 27.09 -7.41
C ASP A 130 -18.64 26.45 -6.45
N TYR A 131 -18.39 26.65 -5.16
CA TYR A 131 -19.25 26.20 -4.07
C TYR A 131 -20.67 26.76 -4.23
N MET A 132 -20.85 27.91 -4.88
CA MET A 132 -22.15 28.52 -5.10
C MET A 132 -22.95 27.75 -6.14
N GLU A 133 -22.32 27.25 -7.21
CA GLU A 133 -22.99 26.38 -8.19
C GLU A 133 -23.47 25.07 -7.54
N MET A 134 -22.61 24.44 -6.72
CA MET A 134 -22.95 23.17 -6.06
C MET A 134 -24.09 23.34 -5.03
N VAL A 135 -24.04 24.38 -4.20
CA VAL A 135 -25.11 24.68 -3.22
C VAL A 135 -26.41 25.08 -3.93
N ARG A 136 -26.33 25.87 -5.00
CA ARG A 136 -27.50 26.29 -5.78
C ARG A 136 -28.21 25.10 -6.43
N GLY A 137 -27.47 24.12 -6.92
CA GLY A 137 -28.03 22.88 -7.47
C GLY A 137 -28.80 22.06 -6.42
N MET A 138 -28.37 22.08 -5.15
CA MET A 138 -29.06 21.39 -4.05
C MET A 138 -30.31 22.15 -3.56
N MET A 139 -30.30 23.49 -3.59
CA MET A 139 -31.39 24.33 -3.09
C MET A 139 -32.49 24.61 -4.12
N SER A 140 -32.24 24.37 -5.41
CA SER A 140 -33.19 24.63 -6.50
C SER A 140 -33.98 23.39 -6.94
N SER A 141 -33.96 22.31 -6.15
CA SER A 141 -34.73 21.08 -6.38
C SER A 141 -35.87 20.91 -5.39
#